data_AF-A0A0D0DYI9-F1
#
_entry.id   AF-A0A0D0DYI9-F1
#
_cell.length_a   1.000
_cell.length_b   1.000
_cell.length_c   1.000
_cell.angle_alpha   90.00
_cell.angle_beta   90.00
_cell.angle_gamma   90.00
#
_symmetry.space_group_name_H-M   'P 1'
#
loop_
_entity.id
_entity.type
_entity.pdbx_description
1 polymer ?
#
loop_
_entity_poly.entity_id
_entity_poly.type
_entity_poly.pdbx_seq_one_letter_code
_entity_poly.pdbx_strand_id
1 'polypeptide(L)'
;MPAVEEAIKTLRIAVHKKGVDRHVKDAFSDVTSCLVLLNSSAPSLQAIKKLHSVLRRPLLPLYEACLQPTLQLSSVVLSKILEKLCDAHNRDDAALRAGWDATADVILSGVLVRFW
;
A
#
# COMPACT_ATOMS: atom_id res chain seq x y z
N MET A 1 8.94 2.58 -9.90
CA MET A 1 8.99 1.34 -9.09
C MET A 1 8.37 0.20 -9.88
N PRO A 2 9.16 -0.51 -10.72
CA PRO A 2 8.62 -1.42 -11.74
C PRO A 2 7.69 -2.50 -11.18
N ALA A 3 8.06 -3.12 -10.05
CA ALA A 3 7.25 -4.16 -9.42
C ALA A 3 5.89 -3.65 -8.90
N VAL A 4 5.85 -2.45 -8.30
CA VAL A 4 4.59 -1.86 -7.82
C VAL A 4 3.71 -1.43 -8.99
N GLU A 5 4.29 -0.84 -10.04
CA GLU A 5 3.55 -0.48 -11.25
C GLU A 5 2.91 -1.69 -11.91
N GLU A 6 3.63 -2.82 -11.96
CA GLU A 6 3.10 -4.07 -12.54
C GLU A 6 2.00 -4.69 -11.68
N ALA A 7 2.13 -4.66 -10.35
CA ALA A 7 1.07 -5.09 -9.45
C ALA A 7 -0.17 -4.19 -9.57
N ILE A 8 0.00 -2.88 -9.74
CA ILE A 8 -1.10 -1.94 -10.00
C ILE A 8 -1.82 -2.27 -11.31
N LYS A 9 -1.08 -2.58 -12.39
CA LYS A 9 -1.69 -2.99 -13.67
C LYS A 9 -2.49 -4.29 -13.52
N THR A 10 -1.94 -5.27 -12.82
CA THR A 10 -2.62 -6.55 -12.56
C THR A 10 -3.92 -6.34 -11.80
N LEU A 11 -3.88 -5.53 -10.73
CA LEU A 11 -5.09 -5.17 -9.97
C LEU A 11 -6.09 -4.39 -10.82
N ARG A 12 -5.62 -3.44 -11.66
CA ARG A 12 -6.48 -2.67 -12.57
C ARG A 12 -7.27 -3.60 -13.49
N ILE A 13 -6.60 -4.58 -14.11
CA ILE A 13 -7.25 -5.55 -15.01
C ILE A 13 -8.32 -6.32 -14.26
N ALA A 14 -8.04 -6.76 -13.03
CA ALA A 14 -9.01 -7.50 -12.21
C ALA A 14 -10.24 -6.64 -11.85
N VAL A 15 -10.02 -5.40 -11.41
CA VAL A 15 -11.08 -4.42 -11.11
C VAL A 15 -11.98 -4.18 -12.32
N HIS A 16 -11.41 -4.04 -13.52
CA HIS A 16 -12.19 -3.79 -14.74
C HIS A 16 -12.93 -5.04 -15.25
N LYS A 17 -12.36 -6.24 -15.08
CA LYS A 17 -12.99 -7.50 -15.51
C LYS A 17 -14.15 -7.94 -14.62
N LYS A 18 -14.10 -7.66 -13.31
CA LYS A 18 -15.10 -8.18 -12.35
C LYS A 18 -16.43 -7.42 -12.29
N GLY A 19 -16.62 -6.36 -13.10
CA GLY A 19 -17.83 -5.54 -13.01
C GLY A 19 -18.04 -4.95 -11.61
N VAL A 20 -16.95 -4.63 -10.90
CA VAL A 20 -17.00 -4.18 -9.51
C VAL A 20 -17.73 -2.84 -9.38
N ASP A 21 -18.35 -2.64 -8.22
CA ASP A 21 -19.09 -1.42 -7.91
C ASP A 21 -18.18 -0.16 -7.90
N ARG A 22 -18.83 1.00 -7.81
CA ARG A 22 -18.14 2.30 -7.78
C ARG A 22 -17.20 2.43 -6.58
N HIS A 23 -17.56 1.87 -5.43
CA HIS A 23 -16.78 1.97 -4.21
C HIS A 23 -15.42 1.25 -4.32
N VAL A 24 -15.37 0.09 -4.99
CA VAL A 24 -14.11 -0.61 -5.28
C VAL A 24 -13.23 0.18 -6.26
N LYS A 25 -13.83 0.87 -7.24
CA LYS A 25 -13.09 1.71 -8.20
C LYS A 25 -12.51 2.96 -7.53
N ASP A 26 -13.27 3.60 -6.66
CA ASP A 26 -12.83 4.75 -5.89
C ASP A 26 -11.68 4.34 -4.95
N ALA A 27 -11.82 3.21 -4.25
CA ALA A 27 -10.76 2.61 -3.44
C ALA A 27 -9.47 2.33 -4.24
N PHE A 28 -9.60 1.77 -5.45
CA PHE A 28 -8.45 1.56 -6.34
C PHE A 28 -7.75 2.88 -6.71
N SER A 29 -8.52 3.92 -7.04
CA SER A 29 -7.99 5.25 -7.37
C SER A 29 -7.26 5.88 -6.18
N ASP A 30 -7.85 5.83 -5.00
CA ASP A 30 -7.28 6.37 -3.76
C ASP A 30 -5.96 5.69 -3.40
N VAL A 31 -5.91 4.36 -3.49
CA VAL A 31 -4.70 3.57 -3.21
C VAL A 31 -3.62 3.92 -4.23
N THR A 32 -3.92 3.79 -5.53
CA THR A 32 -2.91 3.99 -6.58
C THR A 32 -2.36 5.40 -6.64
N SER A 33 -3.20 6.42 -6.41
CA SER A 33 -2.77 7.82 -6.35
C SER A 33 -1.82 8.11 -5.19
N CYS A 34 -1.89 7.35 -4.10
CA CYS A 34 -1.02 7.52 -2.94
C CYS A 34 0.25 6.67 -3.01
N LEU A 35 0.24 5.54 -3.72
CA LEU A 35 1.44 4.69 -3.90
C LEU A 35 2.60 5.41 -4.59
N VAL A 36 2.32 6.48 -5.34
CA VAL A 36 3.37 7.35 -5.92
C VAL A 36 4.29 7.95 -4.86
N LEU A 37 3.82 8.11 -3.61
CA LEU A 37 4.59 8.64 -2.50
C LEU A 37 5.77 7.73 -2.11
N LEU A 38 5.72 6.44 -2.45
CA LEU A 38 6.81 5.49 -2.25
C LEU A 38 8.03 5.79 -3.13
N ASN A 39 7.86 6.55 -4.22
CA ASN A 39 8.97 7.00 -5.07
C ASN A 39 9.80 8.11 -4.39
N SER A 40 9.28 8.77 -3.36
CA SER A 40 10.03 9.84 -2.69
C SER A 40 11.26 9.28 -1.96
N SER A 41 12.41 9.91 -2.18
CA SER A 41 13.66 9.63 -1.46
C SER A 41 13.69 10.24 -0.06
N ALA A 42 12.88 11.29 0.17
CA ALA A 42 12.74 11.97 1.45
C ALA A 42 11.26 12.34 1.66
N PRO A 43 10.37 11.36 1.91
CA PRO A 43 8.96 11.65 2.15
C PRO A 43 8.81 12.37 3.49
N SER A 44 7.94 13.37 3.51
CA SER A 44 7.54 14.00 4.77
C SER A 44 6.74 13.03 5.64
N LEU A 45 6.74 13.23 6.95
CA LEU A 45 5.89 12.46 7.87
C LEU A 45 4.41 12.53 7.48
N GLN A 46 3.96 13.64 6.89
CA GLN A 46 2.61 13.79 6.38
C GLN A 46 2.33 12.86 5.19
N ALA A 47 3.30 12.68 4.29
CA ALA A 47 3.20 11.74 3.18
C ALA A 47 3.11 10.29 3.69
N ILE A 48 3.90 9.94 4.70
CA ILE A 48 3.85 8.62 5.34
C ILE A 48 2.50 8.38 6.02
N LYS A 49 1.98 9.38 6.77
CA LYS A 49 0.63 9.31 7.37
C LYS A 49 -0.47 9.13 6.32
N LYS A 50 -0.34 9.80 5.17
CA LYS A 50 -1.28 9.66 4.05
C LYS A 50 -1.27 8.22 3.51
N LEU A 51 -0.08 7.67 3.26
CA LEU A 51 0.13 6.26 2.87
C LEU A 51 -0.52 5.31 3.88
N HIS A 52 -0.23 5.47 5.18
CA HIS A 52 -0.84 4.68 6.24
C HIS A 52 -2.37 4.72 6.19
N SER A 53 -2.99 5.88 5.97
CA SER A 53 -4.46 5.98 5.93
C SER A 53 -5.09 5.20 4.76
N VAL A 54 -4.47 5.27 3.58
CA VAL A 54 -4.99 4.60 2.37
C VAL A 54 -4.73 3.10 2.37
N LEU A 55 -3.65 2.67 3.02
CA LEU A 55 -3.32 1.25 3.16
C LEU A 55 -4.20 0.55 4.21
N ARG A 56 -4.90 1.32 5.06
CA ARG A 56 -5.79 0.77 6.09
C ARG A 56 -7.23 0.58 5.61
N ARG A 57 -7.92 1.67 5.26
CA ARG A 57 -9.37 1.63 4.96
C ARG A 57 -9.65 1.36 3.47
N PRO A 58 -9.07 2.12 2.52
CA PRO A 58 -9.27 1.89 1.08
C PRO A 58 -8.77 0.54 0.56
N LEU A 59 -7.90 -0.18 1.29
CA LEU A 59 -7.45 -1.50 0.85
C LEU A 59 -8.50 -2.59 1.05
N LEU A 60 -9.41 -2.42 2.01
CA LEU A 60 -10.37 -3.46 2.39
C LEU A 60 -11.33 -3.84 1.25
N PRO A 61 -11.96 -2.89 0.53
CA PRO A 61 -12.86 -3.22 -0.60
C PRO A 61 -12.14 -3.97 -1.73
N LEU A 62 -10.85 -3.68 -1.91
CA LEU A 62 -10.02 -4.34 -2.92
C LEU A 62 -9.75 -5.81 -2.57
N TYR A 63 -9.58 -6.13 -1.29
CA TYR A 63 -9.44 -7.52 -0.85
C TYR A 63 -10.70 -8.36 -1.09
N GLU A 64 -11.89 -7.80 -0.83
CA GLU A 64 -13.15 -8.54 -1.03
C GLU A 64 -13.42 -8.75 -2.52
N ALA A 65 -13.18 -7.71 -3.32
CA ALA A 65 -13.43 -7.77 -4.75
C ALA A 65 -12.35 -8.54 -5.51
N CYS A 66 -11.08 -8.37 -5.18
CA CYS A 66 -9.92 -8.83 -5.97
C CYS A 66 -8.80 -9.35 -5.06
N LEU A 67 -9.09 -10.38 -4.26
CA LEU A 67 -8.17 -10.91 -3.23
C LEU A 67 -6.74 -11.13 -3.74
N GLN A 68 -6.55 -12.01 -4.72
CA GLN A 68 -5.21 -12.39 -5.18
C GLN A 68 -4.40 -11.20 -5.74
N PRO A 69 -4.92 -10.39 -6.68
CA PRO A 69 -4.21 -9.20 -7.14
C PRO A 69 -3.92 -8.17 -6.04
N THR A 70 -4.82 -8.05 -5.06
CA THR A 70 -4.63 -7.12 -3.92
C THR A 70 -3.55 -7.63 -2.98
N LEU A 71 -3.48 -8.95 -2.70
CA LEU A 71 -2.39 -9.54 -1.93
C LEU A 71 -1.04 -9.36 -2.62
N GLN A 72 -0.98 -9.55 -3.94
CA GLN A 72 0.24 -9.29 -4.71
C GLN A 72 0.68 -7.83 -4.58
N LEU A 73 -0.25 -6.87 -4.73
CA LEU A 73 0.05 -5.46 -4.55
C LEU A 73 0.58 -5.18 -3.14
N SER A 74 -0.10 -5.67 -2.10
CA SER A 74 0.31 -5.46 -0.71
C SER A 74 1.66 -6.05 -0.39
N SER A 75 1.98 -7.24 -0.93
CA SER A 75 3.30 -7.85 -0.77
C SER A 75 4.40 -6.96 -1.33
N VAL A 76 4.23 -6.45 -2.55
CA VAL A 76 5.25 -5.62 -3.20
C VAL A 76 5.37 -4.26 -2.49
N VAL A 77 4.25 -3.68 -2.06
CA VAL A 77 4.25 -2.42 -1.31
C VAL A 77 4.94 -2.60 0.05
N LEU A 78 4.69 -3.71 0.75
CA LEU A 78 5.35 -4.04 2.01
C LEU A 78 6.87 -4.17 1.81
N SER A 79 7.32 -4.92 0.79
CA SER A 79 8.76 -5.02 0.49
C SER A 79 9.40 -3.64 0.30
N LYS A 80 8.70 -2.72 -0.40
CA LYS A 80 9.20 -1.36 -0.57
C LYS A 80 9.24 -0.56 0.73
N ILE A 81 8.25 -0.70 1.59
CA ILE A 81 8.24 -0.03 2.90
C ILE A 81 9.39 -0.55 3.76
N LEU A 82 9.66 -1.85 3.74
CA LEU A 82 10.79 -2.44 4.47
C LEU A 82 12.14 -1.91 3.96
N GLU A 83 12.32 -1.75 2.64
CA GLU A 83 13.51 -1.07 2.09
C GLU A 83 13.65 0.36 2.65
N LYS A 84 12.56 1.13 2.69
CA LYS A 84 12.55 2.50 3.23
C LYS A 84 12.82 2.54 4.73
N LEU A 85 12.38 1.53 5.46
CA LEU A 85 12.64 1.38 6.90
C LEU A 85 14.13 1.10 7.15
N CYS A 86 14.75 0.23 6.34
CA CYS A 86 16.20 0.02 6.36
C CYS A 86 16.97 1.31 6.04
N ASP A 87 16.54 2.06 5.02
CA ASP A 87 17.15 3.35 4.68
C ASP A 87 17.05 4.36 5.84
N ALA A 88 15.90 4.44 6.51
CA ALA A 88 15.70 5.32 7.65
C ALA A 88 16.56 4.90 8.86
N HIS A 89 16.71 3.59 9.08
CA HIS A 89 17.59 3.05 10.11
C HIS A 89 19.07 3.41 9.84
N ASN A 90 19.53 3.23 8.61
CA ASN A 90 20.91 3.56 8.21
C ASN A 90 21.23 5.07 8.32
N ARG A 91 20.21 5.93 8.29
CA ARG A 91 20.33 7.39 8.45
C ARG A 91 20.13 7.88 9.89
N ASP A 92 19.85 6.97 10.81
CA ASP A 92 19.51 7.26 12.20
C ASP A 92 18.31 8.23 12.37
N ASP A 93 17.38 8.21 11.41
CA ASP A 93 16.16 9.04 11.45
C ASP A 93 15.04 8.30 12.18
N ALA A 94 14.98 8.50 13.50
CA ALA A 94 14.00 7.85 14.37
C ALA A 94 12.54 8.17 14.00
N ALA A 95 12.26 9.39 13.50
CA ALA A 95 10.91 9.81 13.17
C ALA A 95 10.42 9.13 11.88
N LEU A 96 11.26 9.07 10.84
CA LEU A 96 10.94 8.33 9.62
C LEU A 96 10.84 6.84 9.90
N ARG A 97 11.73 6.27 10.73
CA ARG A 97 11.67 4.86 11.11
C ARG A 97 10.33 4.51 11.75
N ALA A 98 9.89 5.27 12.75
CA ALA A 98 8.60 5.07 13.40
C ALA A 98 7.41 5.21 12.43
N GLY A 99 7.49 6.16 11.50
CA GLY A 99 6.46 6.33 10.47
C GLY A 99 6.35 5.14 9.52
N TRP A 100 7.47 4.62 9.04
CA TRP A 100 7.50 3.46 8.15
C TRP A 100 7.07 2.18 8.86
N ASP A 101 7.50 2.00 10.11
CA ASP A 101 7.15 0.85 10.94
C ASP A 101 5.63 0.77 11.15
N ALA A 102 5.01 1.88 11.55
CA ALA A 102 3.55 1.98 11.66
C ALA A 102 2.82 1.72 10.33
N THR A 103 3.42 2.10 9.20
CA THR A 103 2.84 1.86 7.87
C THR A 103 2.94 0.38 7.48
N ALA A 104 4.04 -0.29 7.81
CA ALA A 104 4.21 -1.73 7.61
C ALA A 104 3.21 -2.53 8.46
N ASP A 105 3.04 -2.14 9.73
CA ASP A 105 2.06 -2.73 10.65
C ASP A 105 0.63 -2.66 10.11
N VAL A 106 0.24 -1.54 9.47
CA VAL A 106 -1.08 -1.43 8.84
C VAL A 106 -1.30 -2.43 7.72
N ILE A 107 -0.30 -2.65 6.85
CA ILE A 107 -0.44 -3.63 5.76
C ILE A 107 -0.55 -5.03 6.36
N LEU A 108 0.32 -5.36 7.32
CA LEU A 108 0.34 -6.67 7.95
C LEU A 108 -0.95 -6.95 8.73
N SER A 109 -1.41 -6.02 9.55
CA SER A 109 -2.66 -6.15 10.31
C SER A 109 -3.89 -6.16 9.40
N GLY A 110 -3.93 -5.33 8.35
CA GLY A 110 -5.02 -5.32 7.37
C GLY A 110 -5.12 -6.61 6.56
N VAL A 111 -3.98 -7.24 6.26
CA VAL A 111 -3.92 -8.57 5.63
C VAL A 111 -4.38 -9.63 6.64
N LEU A 112 -3.80 -9.67 7.84
CA LEU A 112 -3.96 -10.75 8.81
C LEU A 112 -5.35 -10.78 9.48
N VAL A 113 -5.98 -9.63 9.74
CA VAL A 113 -7.33 -9.56 10.34
C VAL A 113 -8.40 -10.22 9.45
N ARG A 114 -8.12 -10.43 8.16
CA ARG A 114 -9.04 -11.07 7.22
C ARG A 114 -8.87 -12.59 7.11
N PHE A 115 -7.84 -13.17 7.73
CA PHE A 115 -7.53 -14.60 7.70
C PHE A 115 -7.78 -15.33 9.03
N TRP A 116 -8.43 -14.67 9.98
CA TRP A 116 -8.90 -15.25 11.25
C TRP A 116 -10.41 -15.11 11.37
#